data_AF-A0A423U497-F1
#
_entry.id   AF-A0A423U497-F1
#
_cell.length_a   1.000
_cell.length_b   1.000
_cell.length_c   1.000
_cell.angle_alpha   90.00
_cell.angle_beta   90.00
_cell.angle_gamma   90.00
#
_symmetry.space_group_name_H-M   'P 1'
#
loop_
_entity.id
_entity.type
_entity.pdbx_description
1 polymer ?
#
loop_
_entity_poly.entity_id
_entity_poly.type
_entity_poly.pdbx_seq_one_letter_code
_entity_poly.pdbx_strand_id
1 'polypeptide(L)'
;MMDPGAGSPHSFFPLTHSTQVGILPEVASLSRDDLEDLLACDDKLTEFVEGLPQVAALRNQCEQLSAQNEALAKANLERSSDYERARDATIQKVEELTSLRSSFEDMTIKQQKASEKLAPSSIQESLLIFAAQSEEDSEKIAEDFLHSHIDVDAFLDSYLEKRIETHLRKFKGERLGAQLRELHKAGF
;
A
#
# COMPACT_ATOMS: atom_id res chain seq x y z
N MET A 1 -6.93 -6.11 -15.12
CA MET A 1 -7.10 -5.86 -16.55
C MET A 1 -5.84 -5.16 -17.02
N MET A 2 -4.83 -5.95 -17.41
CA MET A 2 -3.52 -5.49 -17.88
C MET A 2 -3.49 -5.79 -19.38
N ASP A 3 -3.35 -4.75 -20.19
CA ASP A 3 -3.12 -4.85 -21.63
C ASP A 3 -1.73 -5.47 -21.87
N PRO A 4 -1.62 -6.63 -22.56
CA PRO A 4 -0.34 -7.10 -23.06
C PRO A 4 -0.08 -6.37 -24.38
N GLY A 5 0.42 -5.14 -24.28
CA GLY A 5 0.86 -4.35 -25.41
C GLY A 5 1.96 -5.08 -26.18
N ALA A 6 1.58 -5.60 -27.33
CA ALA A 6 2.38 -6.24 -28.36
C ALA A 6 3.82 -5.70 -28.44
N GLY A 7 4.77 -6.44 -27.87
CA GLY A 7 6.16 -6.38 -28.28
C GLY A 7 6.25 -6.96 -29.69
N SER A 8 6.15 -6.11 -30.70
CA SER A 8 6.54 -6.49 -32.05
C SER A 8 7.98 -7.03 -31.98
N PRO A 9 8.27 -8.21 -32.54
CA PRO A 9 9.64 -8.64 -32.68
C PRO A 9 10.27 -7.70 -33.71
N HIS A 10 10.95 -6.65 -33.24
CA HIS A 10 11.85 -5.89 -34.07
C HIS A 10 12.94 -6.87 -34.51
N SER A 11 12.77 -7.42 -35.71
CA SER A 11 13.80 -8.13 -36.44
C SER A 11 14.99 -7.18 -36.56
N PHE A 12 15.94 -7.33 -35.64
CA PHE A 12 17.13 -6.48 -35.51
C PHE A 12 18.17 -6.73 -36.63
N PHE A 13 17.87 -7.66 -37.53
CA PHE A 13 18.68 -7.96 -38.69
C PHE A 13 17.80 -7.89 -39.94
N PRO A 14 18.20 -7.12 -40.97
CA PRO A 14 17.67 -7.36 -42.30
C PRO A 14 18.21 -8.73 -42.73
N LEU A 15 17.35 -9.77 -42.70
CA LEU A 15 17.59 -10.98 -43.47
C LEU A 15 17.44 -10.65 -44.95
N THR A 16 18.47 -10.03 -45.51
CA THR A 16 18.70 -9.99 -46.94
C THR A 16 20.09 -10.58 -47.19
N HIS A 17 20.25 -11.88 -46.96
CA HIS A 17 21.20 -12.64 -47.77
C HIS A 17 20.56 -12.82 -49.15
N SER A 18 20.53 -11.73 -49.92
CA SER A 18 20.52 -11.86 -51.36
C SER A 18 21.94 -12.23 -51.71
N THR A 19 22.20 -13.52 -51.96
CA THR A 19 23.40 -13.95 -52.66
C THR A 19 23.28 -13.43 -54.09
N GLN A 20 23.42 -12.12 -54.28
CA GLN A 20 23.77 -11.58 -55.58
C GLN A 20 25.20 -12.05 -55.82
N VAL A 21 25.34 -13.13 -56.58
CA VAL A 21 26.55 -13.37 -57.38
C VAL A 21 26.55 -12.32 -58.50
N GLY A 22 26.61 -11.06 -58.11
CA GLY A 22 26.92 -9.95 -58.98
C GLY A 22 28.43 -9.89 -59.04
N ILE A 23 28.98 -9.94 -60.25
CA ILE A 23 30.37 -9.66 -60.54
C ILE A 23 30.78 -8.45 -59.68
N LEU A 24 31.71 -8.62 -58.73
CA LEU A 24 32.27 -7.51 -57.96
C LEU A 24 32.98 -6.60 -58.97
N PRO A 25 32.41 -5.44 -59.35
CA PRO A 25 33.01 -4.58 -60.36
C PRO A 25 34.41 -4.12 -59.94
N GLU A 26 34.66 -4.05 -58.63
CA GLU A 26 35.97 -3.79 -58.05
C GLU A 26 36.97 -4.89 -58.44
N VAL A 27 36.60 -6.18 -58.35
CA VAL A 27 37.43 -7.34 -58.73
C VAL A 27 37.67 -7.40 -60.23
N ALA A 28 36.68 -7.03 -61.04
CA ALA A 28 36.77 -7.00 -62.50
C ALA A 28 37.70 -5.91 -63.04
N SER A 29 38.07 -4.93 -62.20
CA SER A 29 38.91 -3.79 -62.56
C SER A 29 40.41 -3.97 -62.24
N LEU A 30 40.79 -5.03 -61.53
CA LEU A 30 42.19 -5.30 -61.17
C LEU A 30 42.96 -6.02 -62.29
N SER A 31 44.29 -5.82 -62.32
CA SER A 31 45.15 -6.53 -63.28
C SER A 31 45.38 -7.98 -62.86
N ARG A 32 45.87 -8.81 -63.79
CA ARG A 32 46.17 -10.24 -63.51
C ARG A 32 47.21 -10.40 -62.40
N ASP A 33 48.24 -9.56 -62.41
CA ASP A 33 49.31 -9.57 -61.41
C ASP A 33 48.75 -9.21 -60.02
N ASP A 34 47.83 -8.23 -59.96
CA ASP A 34 47.14 -7.86 -58.70
C ASP A 34 46.24 -8.99 -58.18
N LEU A 35 45.56 -9.75 -59.06
CA LEU A 35 44.75 -10.91 -58.66
C LEU A 35 45.62 -12.08 -58.15
N GLU A 36 46.78 -12.33 -58.77
CA GLU A 36 47.72 -13.37 -58.31
C GLU A 36 48.30 -12.98 -56.94
N ASP A 37 48.60 -11.70 -56.73
CA ASP A 37 49.02 -11.15 -55.43
C ASP A 37 47.93 -11.24 -54.36
N LEU A 38 46.67 -11.00 -54.72
CA LEU A 38 45.52 -11.10 -53.82
C LEU A 38 45.23 -12.57 -53.42
N LEU A 39 45.44 -13.50 -54.36
CA LEU A 39 45.29 -14.94 -54.10
C LEU A 39 46.43 -15.52 -53.26
N ALA A 40 47.64 -14.94 -53.37
CA ALA A 40 48.82 -15.41 -52.67
C ALA A 40 48.96 -14.89 -51.22
N CYS A 41 48.22 -13.83 -50.85
CA CYS A 41 48.33 -13.18 -49.54
C CYS A 41 46.95 -12.87 -48.94
N ASP A 42 46.56 -13.64 -47.91
CA ASP A 42 45.29 -13.48 -47.18
C ASP A 42 45.13 -12.08 -46.54
N ASP A 43 46.22 -11.46 -46.10
CA ASP A 43 46.18 -10.11 -45.53
C ASP A 43 45.75 -9.07 -46.59
N LYS A 44 46.29 -9.16 -47.82
CA LYS A 44 45.91 -8.28 -48.94
C LYS A 44 44.46 -8.52 -49.37
N LEU A 45 44.02 -9.77 -49.36
CA LEU A 45 42.64 -10.14 -49.65
C LEU A 45 41.68 -9.58 -48.59
N THR A 46 42.06 -9.63 -47.32
CA THR A 46 41.28 -9.10 -46.21
C THR A 46 41.18 -7.57 -46.31
N GLU A 47 42.29 -6.88 -46.57
CA GLU A 47 42.32 -5.42 -46.79
C GLU A 47 41.44 -5.02 -47.99
N PHE A 48 41.50 -5.77 -49.09
CA PHE A 48 40.63 -5.54 -50.25
C PHE A 48 39.15 -5.70 -49.92
N VAL A 49 38.78 -6.76 -49.18
CA VAL A 49 37.41 -7.00 -48.74
C VAL A 49 36.93 -5.92 -47.76
N GLU A 50 37.77 -5.49 -46.83
CA GLU A 50 37.47 -4.39 -45.90
C GLU A 50 37.28 -3.05 -46.62
N GLY A 51 37.98 -2.84 -47.74
CA GLY A 51 37.86 -1.67 -48.61
C GLY A 51 36.59 -1.66 -49.47
N LEU A 52 35.85 -2.77 -49.58
CA LEU A 52 34.63 -2.82 -50.39
C LEU A 52 33.57 -1.86 -49.82
N PRO A 53 32.86 -1.11 -50.69
CA PRO A 53 31.85 -0.14 -50.24
C PRO A 53 30.72 -0.81 -49.44
N GLN A 54 30.44 -2.08 -49.73
CA GLN A 54 29.43 -2.89 -49.04
C GLN A 54 29.87 -3.21 -47.60
N VAL A 55 31.13 -3.56 -47.39
CA VAL A 55 31.69 -3.87 -46.05
C VAL A 55 31.85 -2.59 -45.24
N ALA A 56 32.32 -1.51 -45.87
CA ALA A 56 32.39 -0.19 -45.24
C ALA A 56 31.00 0.33 -44.82
N ALA A 57 29.97 0.16 -45.66
CA ALA A 57 28.60 0.53 -45.33
C ALA A 57 28.06 -0.27 -44.14
N LEU A 58 28.32 -1.59 -44.10
CA LEU A 58 27.93 -2.45 -42.99
C LEU A 58 28.63 -2.04 -41.68
N ARG A 59 29.94 -1.75 -41.73
CA ARG A 59 30.71 -1.27 -40.58
C ARG A 59 30.14 0.04 -40.04
N ASN A 60 29.89 1.01 -40.92
CA ASN A 60 29.29 2.29 -40.54
C ASN A 60 27.89 2.09 -39.92
N GLN A 61 27.08 1.17 -40.44
CA GLN A 61 25.79 0.83 -39.86
C GLN A 61 25.92 0.20 -38.46
N CYS A 62 26.89 -0.71 -38.27
CA CYS A 62 27.19 -1.30 -36.96
C CYS A 62 27.62 -0.22 -35.96
N GLU A 63 28.51 0.69 -36.35
CA GLU A 63 28.95 1.81 -35.50
C GLU A 63 27.79 2.73 -35.12
N GLN A 64 26.93 3.09 -36.09
CA GLN A 64 25.74 3.89 -35.83
C GLN A 64 24.77 3.22 -34.86
N LEU A 65 24.49 1.93 -35.05
CA LEU A 65 23.62 1.16 -34.15
C LEU A 65 24.23 1.04 -32.74
N SER A 66 25.55 0.86 -32.65
CA SER A 66 26.25 0.79 -31.37
C SER A 66 26.16 2.13 -30.62
N ALA A 67 26.39 3.25 -31.32
CA ALA A 67 26.23 4.59 -30.76
C ALA A 67 24.78 4.88 -30.33
N GLN A 68 23.79 4.46 -31.12
CA GLN A 68 22.37 4.60 -30.77
C GLN A 68 22.01 3.78 -29.53
N ASN A 69 22.49 2.55 -29.44
CA ASN A 69 22.26 1.69 -28.28
C ASN A 69 22.90 2.29 -27.02
N GLU A 70 24.14 2.79 -27.12
CA GLU A 70 24.81 3.48 -26.02
C GLU A 70 24.04 4.72 -25.56
N ALA A 71 23.55 5.54 -26.50
CA ALA A 71 22.74 6.71 -26.19
C ALA A 71 21.41 6.33 -25.50
N LEU A 72 20.74 5.27 -25.97
CA LEU A 72 19.54 4.73 -25.33
C LEU A 72 19.81 4.18 -23.93
N ALA A 73 20.91 3.45 -23.75
CA ALA A 73 21.31 2.92 -22.45
C ALA A 73 21.56 4.05 -21.46
N LYS A 74 22.27 5.11 -21.87
CA LYS A 74 22.50 6.31 -21.04
C LYS A 74 21.19 7.00 -20.66
N ALA A 75 20.31 7.25 -21.63
CA ALA A 75 19.00 7.87 -21.37
C ALA A 75 18.11 7.02 -20.45
N ASN A 76 18.14 5.69 -20.60
CA ASN A 76 17.42 4.77 -19.72
C ASN A 76 17.98 4.81 -18.30
N LEU A 77 19.30 4.87 -18.14
CA LEU A 77 19.95 4.90 -16.84
C LEU A 77 19.64 6.20 -16.09
N GLU A 78 19.67 7.34 -16.78
CA GLU A 78 19.23 8.63 -16.25
C GLU A 78 17.77 8.55 -15.78
N ARG A 79 16.87 8.04 -16.62
CA ARG A 79 15.44 7.94 -16.30
C ARG A 79 15.14 6.91 -15.20
N SER A 80 15.94 5.85 -15.09
CA SER A 80 15.81 4.84 -14.02
C SER A 80 15.99 5.48 -12.66
N SER A 81 16.94 6.40 -12.51
CA SER A 81 17.20 7.06 -11.23
C SER A 81 16.02 7.92 -10.74
N ASP A 82 15.38 8.67 -11.65
CA ASP A 82 14.21 9.46 -11.34
C ASP A 82 13.00 8.58 -11.04
N TYR A 83 12.84 7.50 -11.80
CA TYR A 83 11.78 6.51 -11.58
C TYR A 83 11.91 5.83 -10.22
N GLU A 84 13.10 5.38 -9.85
CA GLU A 84 13.37 4.76 -8.55
C GLU A 84 13.06 5.74 -7.41
N ARG A 85 13.50 7.00 -7.53
CA ARG A 85 13.18 8.03 -6.53
C ARG A 85 11.66 8.25 -6.39
N ALA A 86 10.95 8.35 -7.49
CA ALA A 86 9.49 8.55 -7.47
C ALA A 86 8.76 7.32 -6.90
N ARG A 87 9.22 6.11 -7.25
CA ARG A 87 8.71 4.85 -6.71
C ARG A 87 8.90 4.79 -5.21
N ASP A 88 10.11 5.05 -4.72
CA ASP A 88 10.44 4.96 -3.31
C ASP A 88 9.70 6.02 -2.49
N ALA A 89 9.57 7.25 -3.01
CA ALA A 89 8.73 8.29 -2.40
C ALA A 89 7.24 7.88 -2.33
N THR A 90 6.74 7.20 -3.36
CA THR A 90 5.36 6.68 -3.38
C THR A 90 5.18 5.59 -2.33
N ILE A 91 6.12 4.66 -2.22
CA ILE A 91 6.10 3.60 -1.20
C ILE A 91 6.05 4.21 0.21
N GLN A 92 6.93 5.17 0.51
CA GLN A 92 6.94 5.85 1.80
C GLN A 92 5.60 6.53 2.10
N LYS A 93 5.00 7.23 1.12
CA LYS A 93 3.69 7.87 1.31
C LYS A 93 2.57 6.87 1.54
N VAL A 94 2.60 5.71 0.88
CA VAL A 94 1.63 4.64 1.10
C VAL A 94 1.79 4.02 2.49
N GLU A 95 3.03 3.84 2.97
CA GLU A 95 3.30 3.35 4.33
C GLU A 95 2.80 4.35 5.40
N GLU A 96 3.11 5.64 5.23
CA GLU A 96 2.59 6.71 6.09
C GLU A 96 1.06 6.72 6.13
N LEU A 97 0.41 6.67 4.96
CA LEU A 97 -1.06 6.64 4.86
C LEU A 97 -1.65 5.40 5.51
N THR A 98 -1.02 4.24 5.35
CA THR A 98 -1.49 2.99 5.95
C THR A 98 -1.39 3.03 7.47
N SER A 99 -0.29 3.56 8.00
CA SER A 99 -0.12 3.78 9.44
C SER A 99 -1.16 4.75 9.99
N LEU A 100 -1.36 5.90 9.31
CA LEU A 100 -2.33 6.90 9.73
C LEU A 100 -3.76 6.36 9.68
N ARG A 101 -4.11 5.58 8.64
CA ARG A 101 -5.41 4.91 8.54
C ARG A 101 -5.65 3.97 9.71
N SER A 102 -4.68 3.11 10.03
CA SER A 102 -4.80 2.20 11.18
C SER A 102 -5.01 2.96 12.49
N SER A 103 -4.25 4.04 12.71
CA SER A 103 -4.44 4.88 13.91
C SER A 103 -5.81 5.55 13.94
N PHE A 104 -6.32 5.99 12.78
CA PHE A 104 -7.64 6.60 12.68
C PHE A 104 -8.76 5.60 12.97
N GLU A 105 -8.67 4.39 12.43
CA GLU A 105 -9.60 3.29 12.70
C GLU A 105 -9.63 2.94 14.19
N ASP A 106 -8.47 2.83 14.84
CA ASP A 106 -8.37 2.59 16.28
C ASP A 106 -9.03 3.70 17.11
N MET A 107 -8.80 4.97 16.75
CA MET A 107 -9.42 6.10 17.43
C MET A 107 -10.93 6.13 17.21
N THR A 108 -11.39 5.79 16.01
CA THR A 108 -12.81 5.70 15.67
C THR A 108 -13.50 4.62 16.50
N ILE A 109 -12.89 3.44 16.64
CA ILE A 109 -13.41 2.36 17.49
C ILE A 109 -13.47 2.80 18.96
N LYS A 110 -12.43 3.47 19.47
CA LYS A 110 -12.42 4.00 20.85
C LYS A 110 -13.51 5.05 21.05
N GLN A 111 -13.67 5.97 20.10
CA GLN A 111 -14.73 6.97 20.13
C GLN A 111 -16.11 6.32 20.13
N GLN A 112 -16.34 5.34 19.26
CA GLN A 112 -17.62 4.64 19.17
C GLN A 112 -17.96 3.92 20.48
N LYS A 113 -17.00 3.19 21.06
CA LYS A 113 -17.18 2.53 22.37
C LYS A 113 -17.47 3.54 23.49
N ALA A 114 -16.79 4.70 23.48
CA ALA A 114 -17.06 5.75 24.46
C ALA A 114 -18.45 6.37 24.25
N SER A 115 -18.84 6.61 23.00
CA SER A 115 -20.16 7.13 22.62
C SER A 115 -21.28 6.18 23.05
N GLU A 116 -21.12 4.87 22.82
CA GLU A 116 -22.09 3.85 23.26
C GLU A 116 -22.24 3.81 24.78
N LYS A 117 -21.12 3.85 25.52
CA LYS A 117 -21.15 3.87 27.00
C LYS A 117 -21.77 5.16 27.56
N LEU A 118 -21.53 6.29 26.89
CA LEU A 118 -22.05 7.59 27.28
C LEU A 118 -23.42 7.89 26.67
N ALA A 119 -23.97 6.98 25.86
CA ALA A 119 -25.29 7.12 25.29
C ALA A 119 -26.29 7.24 26.44
N PRO A 120 -27.25 8.18 26.38
CA PRO A 120 -28.22 8.38 27.47
C PRO A 120 -28.97 7.11 27.87
N SER A 121 -29.27 6.22 26.91
CA SER A 121 -29.87 4.91 27.15
C SER A 121 -28.95 3.97 27.94
N SER A 122 -27.66 3.91 27.60
CA SER A 122 -26.67 3.09 28.32
C SER A 122 -26.43 3.62 29.74
N ILE A 123 -26.42 4.95 29.93
CA ILE A 123 -26.34 5.57 31.25
C ILE A 123 -27.59 5.23 32.09
N GLN A 124 -28.79 5.30 31.48
CA GLN A 124 -30.04 4.93 32.14
C GLN A 124 -30.01 3.46 32.59
N GLU A 125 -29.62 2.55 31.71
CA GLU A 125 -29.50 1.12 32.01
C GLU A 125 -28.49 0.87 33.14
N SER A 126 -27.31 1.50 33.06
CA SER A 126 -26.28 1.40 34.09
C SER A 126 -26.78 1.90 35.46
N LEU A 127 -27.54 3.00 35.50
CA LEU A 127 -28.14 3.49 36.75
C LEU A 127 -29.09 2.47 37.37
N LEU A 128 -29.87 1.75 36.56
CA LEU A 128 -30.80 0.71 37.05
C LEU A 128 -30.04 -0.53 37.55
N ILE A 129 -29.01 -0.97 36.83
CA ILE A 129 -28.13 -2.07 37.25
C ILE A 129 -27.46 -1.73 38.59
N PHE A 130 -26.85 -0.56 38.71
CA PHE A 130 -26.20 -0.13 39.96
C PHE A 130 -27.19 0.15 41.10
N ALA A 131 -28.46 0.47 40.79
CA ALA A 131 -29.51 0.54 41.81
C ALA A 131 -29.82 -0.86 42.36
N ALA A 132 -29.98 -1.86 41.48
CA ALA A 132 -30.22 -3.24 41.89
C ALA A 132 -29.05 -3.82 42.69
N GLN A 133 -27.81 -3.56 42.27
CA GLN A 133 -26.62 -3.97 43.01
C GLN A 133 -26.55 -3.31 44.40
N SER A 134 -26.84 -2.01 44.49
CA SER A 134 -26.89 -1.29 45.77
C SER A 134 -28.02 -1.79 46.68
N GLU A 135 -29.13 -2.24 46.11
CA GLU A 135 -30.21 -2.89 46.86
C GLU A 135 -29.75 -4.23 47.44
N GLU A 136 -29.09 -5.07 46.65
CA GLU A 136 -28.50 -6.32 47.12
C GLU A 136 -27.44 -6.09 48.22
N ASP A 137 -26.58 -5.09 48.06
CA ASP A 137 -25.59 -4.72 49.08
C ASP A 137 -26.25 -4.23 50.37
N SER A 138 -27.36 -3.49 50.28
CA SER A 138 -28.12 -3.09 51.47
C SER A 138 -28.77 -4.28 52.17
N GLU A 139 -29.15 -5.32 51.42
CA GLU A 139 -29.71 -6.54 51.99
C GLU A 139 -28.62 -7.34 52.73
N LYS A 140 -27.41 -7.43 52.17
CA LYS A 140 -26.26 -8.03 52.87
C LYS A 140 -25.95 -7.32 54.19
N ILE A 141 -26.01 -5.99 54.21
CA ILE A 141 -25.83 -5.22 55.45
C ILE A 141 -26.93 -5.56 56.48
N ALA A 142 -28.17 -5.73 56.03
CA ALA A 142 -29.26 -6.14 56.92
C ALA A 142 -29.07 -7.58 57.45
N GLU A 143 -28.63 -8.50 56.59
CA GLU A 143 -28.28 -9.86 56.98
C GLU A 143 -27.15 -9.87 58.02
N ASP A 144 -26.07 -9.10 57.80
CA ASP A 144 -24.95 -9.02 58.74
C ASP A 144 -25.41 -8.52 60.13
N PHE A 145 -26.34 -7.57 60.17
CA PHE A 145 -26.94 -7.11 61.43
C PHE A 145 -27.78 -8.21 62.10
N LEU A 146 -28.62 -8.92 61.34
CA LEU A 146 -29.44 -10.03 61.84
C LEU A 146 -28.60 -11.17 62.42
N HIS A 147 -27.43 -11.42 61.84
CA HIS A 147 -26.46 -12.41 62.35
C HIS A 147 -25.55 -11.88 63.45
N SER A 148 -25.78 -10.65 63.93
CA SER A 148 -24.97 -9.98 64.96
C SER A 148 -23.48 -9.82 64.57
N HIS A 149 -23.17 -9.73 63.28
CA HIS A 149 -21.83 -9.44 62.77
C HIS A 149 -21.46 -7.96 62.91
N ILE A 150 -22.45 -7.07 62.89
CA ILE A 150 -22.31 -5.63 63.10
C ILE A 150 -23.26 -5.14 64.20
N ASP A 151 -22.91 -4.03 64.86
CA ASP A 151 -23.75 -3.40 65.88
C ASP A 151 -24.79 -2.45 65.28
N VAL A 152 -25.67 -1.91 66.14
CA VAL A 152 -26.78 -1.04 65.72
C VAL A 152 -26.26 0.25 65.08
N ASP A 153 -25.21 0.85 65.63
CA ASP A 153 -24.70 2.13 65.13
C ASP A 153 -24.07 1.94 63.74
N ALA A 154 -23.25 0.90 63.55
CA ALA A 154 -22.65 0.58 62.25
C ALA A 154 -23.71 0.16 61.20
N PHE A 155 -24.76 -0.55 61.63
CA PHE A 155 -25.88 -0.89 60.76
C PHE A 155 -26.61 0.37 60.28
N LEU A 156 -27.00 1.25 61.19
CA LEU A 156 -27.74 2.47 60.84
C LEU A 156 -26.96 3.35 59.87
N ASP A 157 -25.67 3.56 60.12
CA ASP A 157 -24.83 4.38 59.25
C ASP A 157 -24.72 3.79 57.83
N SER A 158 -24.33 2.51 57.72
CA SER A 158 -24.07 1.86 56.43
C SER A 158 -25.34 1.53 55.63
N TYR A 159 -26.39 1.06 56.31
CA TYR A 159 -27.65 0.68 55.67
C TYR A 159 -28.40 1.89 55.13
N LEU A 160 -28.48 2.98 55.92
CA LEU A 160 -29.15 4.20 55.48
C LEU A 160 -28.40 4.83 54.30
N GLU A 161 -27.08 4.91 54.36
CA GLU A 161 -26.26 5.39 53.24
C GLU A 161 -26.56 4.58 51.97
N LYS A 162 -26.55 3.25 52.06
CA LYS A 162 -26.80 2.37 50.92
C LYS A 162 -28.22 2.47 50.39
N ARG A 163 -29.23 2.57 51.25
CA ARG A 163 -30.64 2.74 50.85
C ARG A 163 -30.87 4.10 50.18
N ILE A 164 -30.26 5.17 50.68
CA ILE A 164 -30.31 6.50 50.04
C ILE A 164 -29.71 6.42 48.62
N GLU A 165 -28.55 5.77 48.48
CA GLU A 165 -27.87 5.56 47.20
C GLU A 165 -28.75 4.77 46.20
N THR A 166 -29.36 3.67 46.64
CA THR A 166 -30.29 2.86 45.85
C THR A 166 -31.47 3.69 45.33
N HIS A 167 -32.17 4.39 46.23
CA HIS A 167 -33.34 5.20 45.85
C HIS A 167 -32.97 6.35 44.92
N LEU A 168 -31.84 7.02 45.16
CA LEU A 168 -31.38 8.11 44.31
C LEU A 168 -31.05 7.63 42.90
N ARG A 169 -30.36 6.49 42.75
CA ARG A 169 -30.07 5.89 41.44
C ARG A 169 -31.34 5.48 40.71
N LYS A 170 -32.26 4.81 41.40
CA LYS A 170 -33.55 4.39 40.84
C LYS A 170 -34.36 5.59 40.33
N PHE A 171 -34.50 6.63 41.15
CA PHE A 171 -35.18 7.86 40.76
C PHE A 171 -34.53 8.54 39.55
N LYS A 172 -33.19 8.66 39.53
CA LYS A 172 -32.46 9.24 38.40
C LYS A 172 -32.64 8.41 37.12
N GLY A 173 -32.58 7.09 37.21
CA GLY A 173 -32.81 6.18 36.09
C GLY A 173 -34.24 6.29 35.52
N GLU A 174 -35.25 6.30 36.39
CA GLU A 174 -36.66 6.46 35.98
C GLU A 174 -36.91 7.83 35.33
N ARG A 175 -36.35 8.90 35.90
CA ARG A 175 -36.45 10.27 35.38
C ARG A 175 -35.81 10.38 33.99
N LEU A 176 -34.59 9.89 33.84
CA LEU A 176 -33.88 9.90 32.55
C LEU A 176 -34.65 9.09 31.50
N GLY A 177 -35.13 7.89 31.87
CA GLY A 177 -35.94 7.08 30.98
C GLY A 177 -37.24 7.75 30.54
N ALA A 178 -37.89 8.50 31.43
CA ALA A 178 -39.06 9.30 31.06
C ALA A 178 -38.70 10.40 30.05
N GLN A 179 -37.62 11.14 30.28
CA GLN A 179 -37.15 12.19 29.35
C GLN A 179 -36.81 11.62 27.97
N LEU A 180 -36.13 10.46 27.91
CA LEU A 180 -35.79 9.82 26.65
C LEU A 180 -37.02 9.36 25.86
N ARG A 181 -38.05 8.84 26.54
CA ARG A 181 -39.32 8.49 25.88
C ARG A 181 -40.03 9.71 25.32
N GLU A 182 -40.03 10.83 26.03
CA GLU A 182 -40.63 12.07 25.53
C GLU A 182 -39.87 12.64 24.34
N LEU A 183 -38.54 12.59 24.34
CA LEU A 183 -37.72 12.98 23.18
C LEU A 183 -38.01 12.11 21.96
N HIS A 184 -38.07 10.79 22.15
CA HIS A 184 -38.39 9.86 21.07
C HIS A 184 -39.80 10.10 20.48
N LYS A 185 -40.80 10.44 21.33
CA LYS A 185 -42.15 10.83 20.87
C LYS A 185 -42.13 12.15 20.09
N ALA A 186 -41.24 13.07 20.45
CA ALA A 186 -41.07 14.36 19.77
C ALA A 186 -40.27 14.24 18.45
N GLY A 187 -39.84 13.04 18.06
CA GLY A 187 -39.12 12.78 16.80
C GLY A 187 -37.63 13.09 16.85
N PHE A 188 -37.05 13.15 18.05
CA PHE A 188 -35.61 13.34 18.28
C PHE A 188 -34.94 12.05 18.76
#